data_AF-A0AA36A253-F1
#
_entry.id   AF-A0AA36A253-F1
#
_cell.length_a   1.000
_cell.length_b   1.000
_cell.length_c   1.000
_cell.angle_alpha   90.00
_cell.angle_beta   90.00
_cell.angle_gamma   90.00
#
_symmetry.space_group_name_H-M   'P 1'
#
loop_
_entity.id
_entity.type
_entity.pdbx_description
1 polymer ?
#
loop_
_entity_poly.entity_id
_entity_poly.type
_entity_poly.pdbx_seq_one_letter_code
_entity_poly.pdbx_strand_id
1 'polypeptide(L)'
;MNPRPILKLSQFLNSGNKLFQRDISTARQSYGAEGGRNFGRVFADYAIFKGKAALSVAPVLPSFSKMDSGYTKVDRRGVIMLTFRPAIGERKYDSEKKQLFALSVTEVGSFISLGPGDSCEFFHDPLMQSRDAGQVRKTLSIKPHTDGYFISLTVANNILKTNERLTVPVSTAEFAVMRAAFSYALPHIMGWAHSTNQVLDDNVSRDSLKVHTQAAASEWDR
;
A
#
# COMPACT_ATOMS: atom_id res chain seq x y z
N MET A 1 -1.88 15.45 -33.91
CA MET A 1 -1.31 15.16 -32.58
C MET A 1 -2.40 15.37 -31.55
N ASN A 2 -3.00 14.30 -31.04
CA ASN A 2 -4.01 14.38 -29.98
C ASN A 2 -3.34 14.13 -28.62
N PRO A 3 -3.56 14.98 -27.60
CA PRO A 3 -3.02 14.74 -26.27
C PRO A 3 -3.75 13.58 -25.59
N ARG A 4 -2.98 12.66 -24.99
CA ARG A 4 -3.51 11.56 -24.17
C ARG A 4 -4.07 12.12 -22.85
N PRO A 5 -5.21 11.62 -22.33
CA PRO A 5 -5.74 12.08 -21.05
C PRO A 5 -4.86 11.57 -19.90
N ILE A 6 -4.36 12.49 -19.07
CA ILE A 6 -3.66 12.20 -17.82
C ILE A 6 -4.71 12.02 -16.73
N LEU A 7 -4.78 10.83 -16.14
CA LEU A 7 -5.66 10.55 -15.00
C LEU A 7 -5.16 11.32 -13.76
N LYS A 8 -6.04 12.15 -13.19
CA LYS A 8 -5.77 12.95 -11.99
C LYS A 8 -5.80 12.07 -10.74
N LEU A 9 -4.81 12.25 -9.87
CA LEU A 9 -4.72 11.65 -8.53
C LEU A 9 -5.94 11.96 -7.64
N SER A 10 -6.75 12.97 -8.00
CA SER A 10 -7.97 13.37 -7.30
C SER A 10 -9.13 12.36 -7.40
N GLN A 11 -9.04 11.33 -8.26
CA GLN A 11 -10.10 10.33 -8.41
C GLN A 11 -10.09 9.20 -7.37
N PHE A 12 -9.09 9.15 -6.48
CA PHE A 12 -8.98 8.11 -5.45
C PHE A 12 -9.43 8.54 -4.05
N LEU A 13 -9.87 9.78 -3.87
CA LEU A 13 -10.37 10.26 -2.58
C LEU A 13 -11.88 10.10 -2.39
N ASN A 14 -12.60 9.53 -3.35
CA ASN A 14 -14.05 9.43 -3.27
C ASN A 14 -14.58 8.06 -3.70
N SER A 15 -14.34 7.04 -2.88
CA SER A 15 -15.18 5.83 -2.84
C SER A 15 -14.93 5.05 -1.55
N GLY A 16 -15.99 4.92 -0.73
CA GLY A 16 -16.03 3.91 0.33
C GLY A 16 -16.42 4.39 1.73
N ASN A 17 -17.54 5.10 1.87
CA ASN A 17 -18.34 5.01 3.10
C ASN A 17 -19.15 3.71 3.05
N LYS A 18 -18.91 2.80 4.00
CA LYS A 18 -19.92 1.86 4.53
C LYS A 18 -19.39 1.12 5.77
N LEU A 19 -19.99 1.46 6.91
CA LEU A 19 -20.35 0.65 8.08
C LEU A 19 -19.42 -0.51 8.49
N PHE A 20 -18.76 -0.37 9.63
CA PHE A 20 -18.48 -1.50 10.53
C PHE A 20 -19.33 -1.36 11.78
N GLN A 21 -20.52 -1.94 11.72
CA GLN A 21 -21.24 -2.38 12.91
C GLN A 21 -20.66 -3.75 13.29
N ARG A 22 -20.32 -3.92 14.57
CA ARG A 22 -19.95 -5.21 15.15
C ARG A 22 -21.03 -6.23 14.79
N ASP A 23 -20.64 -7.41 14.30
CA ASP A 23 -21.30 -8.67 14.62
C ASP A 23 -20.50 -9.89 14.13
N ILE A 24 -20.74 -10.97 14.84
CA ILE A 24 -20.10 -12.28 14.77
C ILE A 24 -20.19 -12.88 13.36
N SER A 25 -19.08 -13.52 12.95
CA SER A 25 -18.94 -14.28 11.71
C SER A 25 -20.11 -15.23 11.49
N THR A 26 -20.86 -15.02 10.41
CA THR A 26 -21.52 -16.08 9.64
C THR A 26 -21.31 -15.77 8.16
N ALA A 27 -20.60 -16.65 7.46
CA ALA A 27 -20.35 -16.50 6.03
C ALA A 27 -21.67 -16.52 5.25
N ARG A 28 -21.87 -15.53 4.37
CA ARG A 28 -22.84 -15.61 3.26
C ARG A 28 -22.10 -15.44 1.94
N GLN A 29 -22.01 -16.53 1.20
CA GLN A 29 -21.63 -16.54 -0.21
C GLN A 29 -22.68 -15.77 -1.00
N SER A 30 -22.24 -14.81 -1.82
CA SER A 30 -23.07 -14.20 -2.86
C SER A 30 -22.50 -14.64 -4.21
N TYR A 31 -23.22 -15.55 -4.88
CA TYR A 31 -22.99 -15.94 -6.26
C TYR A 31 -23.70 -14.94 -7.19
N GLY A 32 -22.96 -14.36 -8.13
CA GLY A 32 -23.48 -13.60 -9.27
C GLY A 32 -22.50 -13.68 -10.44
N ALA A 33 -22.95 -14.27 -11.55
CA ALA A 33 -22.24 -14.52 -12.82
C ALA A 33 -21.72 -13.21 -13.46
N GLU A 34 -20.63 -13.13 -14.23
CA GLU A 34 -20.12 -14.00 -15.30
C GLU A 34 -18.57 -14.01 -15.37
N GLY A 35 -17.98 -15.14 -15.79
CA GLY A 35 -16.89 -15.15 -16.78
C GLY A 35 -15.43 -14.85 -16.38
N GLY A 36 -15.09 -14.60 -15.11
CA GLY A 36 -13.71 -14.48 -14.66
C GLY A 36 -13.53 -15.04 -13.26
N ARG A 37 -12.42 -15.73 -12.97
CA ARG A 37 -12.09 -16.24 -11.62
C ARG A 37 -12.11 -15.08 -10.60
N ASN A 38 -13.28 -14.80 -10.05
CA ASN A 38 -13.47 -13.87 -8.94
C ASN A 38 -12.99 -14.59 -7.67
N PHE A 39 -11.68 -14.66 -7.49
CA PHE A 39 -11.13 -14.82 -6.15
C PHE A 39 -11.66 -13.61 -5.36
N GLY A 40 -12.60 -13.87 -4.45
CA GLY A 40 -13.21 -12.82 -3.63
C GLY A 40 -12.11 -11.94 -3.04
N ARG A 41 -12.24 -10.61 -3.16
CA ARG A 41 -11.23 -9.70 -2.61
C ARG A 41 -11.14 -9.93 -1.10
N VAL A 42 -10.00 -10.43 -0.65
CA VAL A 42 -9.69 -10.60 0.77
C VAL A 42 -9.05 -9.32 1.27
N PHE A 43 -9.59 -8.76 2.35
CA PHE A 43 -8.99 -7.65 3.08
C PHE A 43 -8.35 -8.21 4.36
N ALA A 44 -7.03 -8.11 4.47
CA ALA A 44 -6.25 -8.74 5.53
C ALA A 44 -5.26 -7.74 6.15
N ASP A 45 -5.80 -6.68 6.73
CA ASP A 45 -5.03 -5.62 7.36
C ASP A 45 -4.42 -6.11 8.69
N TYR A 46 -3.16 -5.77 8.96
CA TYR A 46 -2.57 -5.91 10.29
C TYR A 46 -2.79 -4.61 11.08
N ALA A 47 -3.31 -4.71 12.31
CA ALA A 47 -3.69 -3.54 13.10
C ALA A 47 -3.14 -3.58 14.53
N ILE A 48 -2.67 -2.42 14.99
CA ILE A 48 -2.14 -2.15 16.32
C ILE A 48 -3.04 -1.10 16.98
N PHE A 49 -3.54 -1.41 18.18
CA PHE A 49 -4.46 -0.55 18.93
C PHE A 49 -3.80 -0.08 20.22
N LYS A 50 -3.61 1.24 20.38
CA LYS A 50 -3.00 1.85 21.58
C LYS A 50 -3.89 2.95 22.16
N GLY A 51 -3.53 3.48 23.33
CA GLY A 51 -4.41 4.37 24.09
C GLY A 51 -4.84 5.66 23.37
N LYS A 52 -3.98 6.23 22.51
CA LYS A 52 -4.27 7.52 21.82
C LYS A 52 -4.62 7.38 20.34
N ALA A 53 -4.19 6.30 19.70
CA ALA A 53 -4.42 6.06 18.29
C ALA A 53 -4.28 4.57 17.96
N ALA A 54 -4.87 4.18 16.83
CA ALA A 54 -4.65 2.90 16.20
C ALA A 54 -3.92 3.09 14.87
N LEU A 55 -3.11 2.10 14.49
CA LEU A 55 -2.42 2.02 13.21
C LEU A 55 -2.84 0.72 12.54
N SER A 56 -3.35 0.77 11.31
CA SER A 56 -3.48 -0.43 10.46
C SER A 56 -2.65 -0.30 9.20
N VAL A 57 -2.15 -1.43 8.72
CA VAL A 57 -1.26 -1.52 7.56
C VAL A 57 -1.75 -2.59 6.60
N ALA A 58 -1.75 -2.28 5.31
CA ALA A 58 -2.19 -3.20 4.27
C ALA A 58 -1.46 -2.97 2.94
N PRO A 59 -1.10 -4.03 2.20
CA PRO A 59 -0.57 -3.87 0.85
C PRO A 59 -1.67 -3.43 -0.12
N VAL A 60 -1.33 -2.47 -0.97
CA VAL A 60 -2.12 -2.06 -2.14
C VAL A 60 -1.37 -2.53 -3.37
N LEU A 61 -1.96 -3.49 -4.09
CA LEU A 61 -1.32 -4.11 -5.26
C LEU A 61 -1.12 -3.11 -6.42
N PRO A 62 -0.12 -3.36 -7.28
CA PRO A 62 0.08 -2.57 -8.50
C PRO A 62 -1.10 -2.71 -9.45
N SER A 63 -1.26 -1.72 -10.33
CA SER A 63 -2.14 -1.85 -11.50
C SER A 63 -1.32 -2.16 -12.74
N PHE A 64 -1.97 -2.78 -13.71
CA PHE A 64 -1.35 -3.18 -14.95
C PHE A 64 -2.16 -2.70 -16.15
N SER A 65 -1.47 -2.39 -17.24
CA SER A 65 -2.06 -2.05 -18.54
C SER A 65 -1.68 -3.11 -19.58
N LYS A 66 -2.66 -3.49 -20.41
CA LYS A 66 -2.42 -4.38 -21.55
C LYS A 66 -1.82 -3.56 -22.69
N MET A 67 -0.83 -4.12 -23.35
CA MET A 67 -0.21 -3.57 -24.56
C MET A 67 -0.81 -4.21 -25.81
N ASP A 68 -0.71 -3.52 -26.94
CA ASP A 68 -1.18 -4.01 -28.25
C ASP A 68 -0.48 -5.32 -28.67
N SER A 69 0.73 -5.55 -28.16
CA SER A 69 1.52 -6.78 -28.35
C SER A 69 1.05 -7.96 -27.49
N GLY A 70 -0.02 -7.81 -26.69
CA GLY A 70 -0.55 -8.84 -25.80
C GLY A 70 0.13 -8.93 -24.44
N TYR A 71 1.28 -8.28 -24.25
CA TYR A 71 1.96 -8.22 -22.95
C TYR A 71 1.24 -7.30 -21.96
N THR A 72 1.51 -7.53 -20.67
CA THR A 72 0.98 -6.71 -19.59
C THR A 72 2.13 -5.97 -18.91
N LYS A 73 2.03 -4.65 -18.78
CA LYS A 73 3.04 -3.80 -18.12
C LYS A 73 2.49 -3.23 -16.83
N VAL A 74 3.34 -3.12 -15.81
CA VAL A 74 3.01 -2.38 -14.59
C VAL A 74 2.79 -0.90 -14.93
N ASP A 75 1.59 -0.41 -14.67
CA ASP A 75 1.18 0.97 -14.93
C ASP A 75 1.42 1.84 -13.69
N ARG A 76 0.97 1.37 -12.53
CA ARG A 76 1.20 1.99 -11.22
C ARG A 76 1.79 0.96 -10.28
N ARG A 77 2.90 1.30 -9.63
CA ARG A 77 3.49 0.47 -8.57
C ARG A 77 2.54 0.36 -7.38
N GLY A 78 2.58 -0.77 -6.70
CA GLY A 78 1.90 -0.95 -5.42
C GLY A 78 2.58 -0.17 -4.30
N VAL A 79 1.90 -0.11 -3.15
CA VAL A 79 2.36 0.58 -1.94
C VAL A 79 1.95 -0.21 -0.70
N ILE A 80 2.54 0.10 0.46
CA ILE A 80 1.94 -0.27 1.76
C ILE A 80 1.15 0.93 2.26
N MET A 81 -0.16 0.78 2.46
CA MET A 81 -1.01 1.83 3.02
C MET A 81 -0.99 1.76 4.54
N LEU A 82 -0.60 2.85 5.19
CA LEU A 82 -0.75 3.07 6.63
C LEU A 82 -2.00 3.90 6.89
N THR A 83 -2.83 3.45 7.83
CA THR A 83 -4.04 4.16 8.27
C THR A 83 -3.99 4.41 9.77
N PHE A 84 -3.89 5.68 10.16
CA PHE A 84 -3.94 6.12 11.55
C PHE A 84 -5.37 6.53 11.90
N ARG A 85 -5.84 6.15 13.08
CA ARG A 85 -7.16 6.54 13.61
C ARG A 85 -7.02 7.06 15.03
N PRO A 86 -7.47 8.29 15.36
CA PRO A 86 -7.41 8.79 16.72
C PRO A 86 -8.37 8.03 17.64
N ALA A 87 -8.01 7.89 18.91
CA ALA A 87 -8.91 7.33 19.92
C ALA A 87 -10.03 8.32 20.27
N ILE A 88 -11.24 7.79 20.46
CA ILE A 88 -12.44 8.53 20.90
C ILE A 88 -13.03 7.98 22.21
N GLY A 89 -12.30 7.08 22.84
CA GLY A 89 -12.66 6.43 24.09
C GLY A 89 -11.85 5.16 24.28
N GLU A 90 -12.07 4.49 25.41
CA GLU A 90 -11.38 3.23 25.69
C GLU A 90 -11.68 2.20 24.58
N ARG A 91 -10.62 1.78 23.88
CA ARG A 91 -10.67 0.80 22.79
C ARG A 91 -11.66 1.19 21.66
N LYS A 92 -11.88 2.49 21.45
CA LYS A 92 -12.72 3.03 20.37
C LYS A 92 -11.91 4.05 19.57
N TYR A 93 -11.99 3.96 18.25
CA TYR A 93 -11.19 4.78 17.33
C TYR A 93 -12.07 5.38 16.23
N ASP A 94 -11.82 6.65 15.90
CA ASP A 94 -12.58 7.38 14.88
C ASP A 94 -12.10 7.00 13.47
N SER A 95 -12.97 6.37 12.69
CA SER A 95 -12.66 6.02 11.30
C SER A 95 -12.94 7.14 10.31
N GLU A 96 -13.74 8.14 10.69
CA GLU A 96 -14.03 9.31 9.86
C GLU A 96 -12.84 10.29 9.89
N LYS A 97 -12.17 10.41 11.04
CA LYS A 97 -10.95 11.22 11.21
C LYS A 97 -9.66 10.45 10.95
N LYS A 98 -9.70 9.41 10.11
CA LYS A 98 -8.51 8.63 9.78
C LYS A 98 -7.54 9.44 8.91
N GLN A 99 -6.24 9.25 9.13
CA GLN A 99 -5.18 9.80 8.29
C GLN A 99 -4.42 8.69 7.57
N LEU A 100 -4.19 8.89 6.27
CA LEU A 100 -3.54 7.92 5.39
C LEU A 100 -2.12 8.36 5.04
N PHE A 101 -1.19 7.41 4.96
CA PHE A 101 0.17 7.60 4.44
C PHE A 101 0.57 6.35 3.64
N ALA A 102 1.02 6.50 2.41
CA ALA A 102 1.40 5.38 1.55
C ALA A 102 2.92 5.24 1.53
N LEU A 103 3.46 4.08 1.90
CA LEU A 103 4.88 3.78 1.70
C LEU A 103 5.08 3.22 0.30
N SER A 104 5.86 3.92 -0.51
CA SER A 104 6.39 3.41 -1.77
C SER A 104 7.35 2.24 -1.54
N VAL A 105 7.67 1.51 -2.60
CA VAL A 105 8.63 0.39 -2.57
C VAL A 105 9.96 0.79 -1.92
N THR A 106 10.46 1.99 -2.23
CA THR A 106 11.73 2.49 -1.68
C THR A 106 11.61 2.81 -0.19
N GLU A 107 10.52 3.45 0.24
CA GLU A 107 10.28 3.78 1.64
C GLU A 107 10.04 2.52 2.48
N VAL A 108 9.41 1.49 1.89
CA VAL A 108 9.35 0.15 2.49
C VAL A 108 10.75 -0.42 2.68
N GLY A 109 11.63 -0.29 1.67
CA GLY A 109 13.04 -0.67 1.78
C GLY A 109 13.74 -0.01 2.96
N SER A 110 13.59 1.31 3.11
CA SER A 110 14.12 2.06 4.26
C SER A 110 13.51 1.62 5.59
N PHE A 111 12.22 1.30 5.62
CA PHE A 111 11.54 0.83 6.83
C PHE A 111 12.08 -0.54 7.29
N ILE A 112 12.18 -1.51 6.37
CA ILE A 112 12.59 -2.87 6.74
C ILE A 112 14.08 -2.96 7.11
N SER A 113 14.90 -2.03 6.59
CA SER A 113 16.33 -1.95 6.86
C SER A 113 16.68 -1.26 8.18
N LEU A 114 15.70 -0.72 8.92
CA LEU A 114 15.96 -0.05 10.20
C LEU A 114 16.62 -1.01 11.21
N GLY A 115 17.83 -0.67 11.65
CA GLY A 115 18.52 -1.32 12.75
C GLY A 115 18.00 -0.88 14.12
N PRO A 116 18.39 -1.58 15.19
CA PRO A 116 18.09 -1.16 16.57
C PRO A 116 18.67 0.24 16.83
N GLY A 117 17.81 1.20 17.17
CA GLY A 117 18.25 2.59 17.43
C GLY A 117 18.26 3.51 16.21
N ASP A 118 18.00 3.00 15.00
CA ASP A 118 17.88 3.84 13.81
C ASP A 118 16.55 4.58 13.76
N SER A 119 16.51 5.66 13.00
CA SER A 119 15.28 6.40 12.70
C SER A 119 15.17 6.69 11.22
N CYS A 120 13.95 6.85 10.72
CA CYS A 120 13.71 7.38 9.39
C CYS A 120 12.50 8.31 9.36
N GLU A 121 12.50 9.22 8.39
CA GLU A 121 11.40 10.15 8.15
C GLU A 121 11.07 10.21 6.66
N PHE A 122 9.79 10.30 6.34
CA PHE A 122 9.26 10.37 4.99
C PHE A 122 8.33 11.56 4.83
N PHE A 123 8.42 12.24 3.69
CA PHE A 123 7.72 13.50 3.42
C PHE A 123 6.89 13.40 2.16
N HIS A 124 5.58 13.58 2.29
CA HIS A 124 4.63 13.52 1.19
C HIS A 124 3.91 14.86 1.06
N ASP A 125 3.82 15.37 -0.16
CA ASP A 125 2.90 16.43 -0.56
C ASP A 125 1.81 15.80 -1.46
N PRO A 126 0.60 15.54 -0.93
CA PRO A 126 -0.48 14.91 -1.70
C PRO A 126 -0.98 15.76 -2.87
N LEU A 127 -0.69 17.07 -2.85
CA LEU A 127 -1.10 18.05 -3.85
C LEU A 127 0.07 18.47 -4.74
N MET A 128 1.19 17.74 -4.67
CA MET A 128 2.33 17.92 -5.57
C MET A 128 1.83 17.85 -7.02
N GLN A 129 2.30 18.77 -7.87
CA GLN A 129 1.86 18.94 -9.28
C GLN A 129 0.43 19.51 -9.46
N SER A 130 -0.20 20.01 -8.39
CA SER A 130 -1.41 20.81 -8.49
C SER A 130 -1.12 22.29 -8.19
N ARG A 131 -2.15 23.14 -8.30
CA ARG A 131 -2.05 24.56 -7.93
C ARG A 131 -1.83 24.78 -6.43
N ASP A 132 -2.18 23.79 -5.61
CA ASP A 132 -2.12 23.84 -4.16
C ASP A 132 -0.88 23.08 -3.61
N ALA A 133 0.15 22.90 -4.44
CA ALA A 133 1.40 22.28 -4.02
C ALA A 133 2.00 23.03 -2.80
N GLY A 134 2.53 22.26 -1.85
CA GLY A 134 3.07 22.74 -0.58
C GLY A 134 2.03 23.11 0.49
N GLN A 135 0.74 23.17 0.14
CA GLN A 135 -0.32 23.53 1.09
C GLN A 135 -0.69 22.39 2.04
N VAL A 136 -0.47 21.14 1.64
CA VAL A 136 -0.67 19.96 2.49
C VAL A 136 0.62 19.17 2.56
N ARG A 137 1.13 18.95 3.77
CA ARG A 137 2.37 18.21 4.01
C ARG A 137 2.13 17.12 5.03
N LYS A 138 2.56 15.91 4.70
CA LYS A 138 2.52 14.75 5.58
C LYS A 138 3.95 14.31 5.89
N THR A 139 4.26 14.21 7.17
CA THR A 139 5.54 13.69 7.65
C THR A 139 5.28 12.44 8.47
N LEU A 140 5.79 11.29 7.99
CA LEU A 140 5.84 10.07 8.79
C LEU A 140 7.23 9.96 9.41
N SER A 141 7.30 9.73 10.72
CA SER A 141 8.55 9.51 11.44
C SER A 141 8.49 8.20 12.21
N ILE A 142 9.58 7.42 12.11
CA ILE A 142 9.79 6.20 12.88
C ILE A 142 11.03 6.44 13.74
N LYS A 143 10.85 6.50 15.06
CA LYS A 143 11.92 6.81 16.01
C LYS A 143 12.01 5.73 17.08
N PRO A 144 13.21 5.34 17.52
CA PRO A 144 13.37 4.35 18.58
C PRO A 144 12.67 4.79 19.87
N HIS A 145 12.19 3.80 20.61
CA HIS A 145 11.64 3.93 21.94
C HIS A 145 12.16 2.80 22.83
N THR A 146 11.95 2.90 24.15
CA THR A 146 12.52 1.98 25.14
C THR A 146 12.14 0.52 24.91
N ASP A 147 10.99 0.27 24.28
CA ASP A 147 10.56 -1.07 23.84
C ASP A 147 9.98 -0.99 22.41
N GLY A 148 10.85 -0.75 21.42
CA GLY A 148 10.47 -0.72 20.00
C GLY A 148 10.57 0.68 19.40
N TYR A 149 9.49 1.16 18.77
CA TYR A 149 9.50 2.42 18.01
C TYR A 149 8.23 3.24 18.26
N PHE A 150 8.35 4.56 18.20
CA PHE A 150 7.22 5.44 17.93
C PHE A 150 7.09 5.65 16.42
N ILE A 151 5.91 5.31 15.89
CA ILE A 151 5.53 5.69 14.53
C ILE A 151 4.57 6.88 14.65
N SER A 152 4.98 8.04 14.14
CA SER A 152 4.19 9.27 14.20
C SER A 152 3.91 9.84 12.81
N LEU A 153 2.65 10.14 12.54
CA LEU A 153 2.21 10.87 11.35
C LEU A 153 1.80 12.28 11.75
N THR A 154 2.45 13.28 11.16
CA THR A 154 2.07 14.69 11.24
C THR A 154 1.46 15.11 9.91
N VAL A 155 0.28 15.74 9.94
CA VAL A 155 -0.42 16.27 8.78
C VAL A 155 -0.65 17.76 8.99
N ALA A 156 0.13 18.58 8.27
CA ALA A 156 -0.06 20.02 8.22
C ALA A 156 -0.86 20.37 6.97
N ASN A 157 -2.03 20.97 7.14
CA ASN A 157 -2.89 21.43 6.06
C ASN A 157 -3.15 22.93 6.23
N ASN A 158 -2.49 23.72 5.40
CA ASN A 158 -2.57 25.18 5.44
C ASN A 158 -3.88 25.70 4.86
N ILE A 159 -4.54 24.95 3.98
CA ILE A 159 -5.84 25.31 3.38
C ILE A 159 -6.92 25.31 4.47
N LEU A 160 -6.97 24.24 5.26
CA LEU A 160 -7.92 24.07 6.36
C LEU A 160 -7.41 24.65 7.69
N LYS A 161 -6.18 25.16 7.71
CA LYS A 161 -5.47 25.66 8.91
C LYS A 161 -5.43 24.62 10.04
N THR A 162 -5.20 23.36 9.70
CA THR A 162 -5.11 22.25 10.64
C THR A 162 -3.68 21.71 10.74
N ASN A 163 -3.31 21.25 11.93
CA ASN A 163 -2.06 20.55 12.18
C ASN A 163 -2.34 19.39 13.14
N GLU A 164 -2.38 18.19 12.58
CA GLU A 164 -2.71 16.96 13.31
C GLU A 164 -1.46 16.12 13.50
N ARG A 165 -1.30 15.52 14.68
CA ARG A 165 -0.24 14.55 14.95
C ARG A 165 -0.81 13.32 15.63
N LEU A 166 -0.59 12.16 15.01
CA LEU A 166 -0.99 10.86 15.51
C LEU A 166 0.26 10.03 15.76
N THR A 167 0.44 9.57 17.01
CA THR A 167 1.60 8.76 17.41
C THR A 167 1.12 7.44 17.99
N VAL A 168 1.70 6.35 17.48
CA VAL A 168 1.43 4.99 17.95
C VAL A 168 2.76 4.40 18.45
N PRO A 169 2.89 4.05 19.75
CA PRO A 169 3.98 3.18 20.20
C PRO A 169 3.79 1.80 19.57
N VAL A 170 4.85 1.25 19.01
CA VAL A 170 4.91 -0.06 18.38
C VAL A 170 5.98 -0.85 19.12
N SER A 171 5.59 -1.96 19.74
CA SER A 171 6.53 -2.79 20.49
C SER A 171 7.55 -3.44 19.57
N THR A 172 8.64 -3.96 20.14
CA THR A 172 9.64 -4.72 19.40
C THR A 172 9.01 -5.89 18.62
N ALA A 173 8.07 -6.61 19.23
CA ALA A 173 7.36 -7.72 18.60
C ALA A 173 6.42 -7.25 17.48
N GLU A 174 5.64 -6.18 17.71
CA GLU A 174 4.75 -5.61 16.70
C GLU A 174 5.54 -5.11 15.48
N PHE A 175 6.69 -4.48 15.71
CA PHE A 175 7.58 -4.01 14.65
C PHE A 175 8.21 -5.17 13.86
N ALA A 176 8.58 -6.26 14.53
CA ALA A 176 9.09 -7.46 13.87
C ALA A 176 8.05 -8.08 12.91
N VAL A 177 6.77 -8.14 13.32
CA VAL A 177 5.66 -8.59 12.45
C VAL A 177 5.52 -7.67 11.23
N MET A 178 5.53 -6.35 11.44
CA MET A 178 5.45 -5.39 10.33
C MET A 178 6.61 -5.57 9.35
N ARG A 179 7.84 -5.73 9.85
CA ARG A 179 9.04 -5.94 9.03
C ARG A 179 8.89 -7.19 8.17
N ALA A 180 8.53 -8.32 8.77
CA ALA A 180 8.32 -9.58 8.06
C ALA A 180 7.22 -9.47 7.00
N ALA A 181 6.08 -8.87 7.36
CA ALA A 181 4.97 -8.67 6.43
C ALA A 181 5.35 -7.75 5.26
N PHE A 182 6.10 -6.68 5.51
CA PHE A 182 6.53 -5.72 4.49
C PHE A 182 7.57 -6.33 3.56
N SER A 183 8.54 -7.08 4.10
CA SER A 183 9.51 -7.83 3.31
C SER A 183 8.81 -8.84 2.40
N TYR A 184 7.82 -9.57 2.91
CA TYR A 184 7.03 -10.49 2.11
C TYR A 184 6.20 -9.77 1.03
N ALA A 185 5.57 -8.65 1.37
CA ALA A 185 4.74 -7.89 0.43
C ALA A 185 5.54 -7.21 -0.68
N LEU A 186 6.83 -6.93 -0.49
CA LEU A 186 7.69 -6.18 -1.41
C LEU A 186 7.65 -6.70 -2.87
N PRO A 187 7.91 -7.99 -3.16
CA PRO A 187 7.81 -8.52 -4.53
C PRO A 187 6.38 -8.43 -5.12
N HIS A 188 5.33 -8.49 -4.29
CA HIS A 188 3.95 -8.36 -4.75
C HIS A 188 3.62 -6.92 -5.13
N ILE A 189 4.02 -5.94 -4.32
CA ILE A 189 3.76 -4.51 -4.62
C ILE A 189 4.60 -4.02 -5.81
N MET A 190 5.74 -4.66 -6.10
CA MET A 190 6.54 -4.44 -7.31
C MET A 190 5.94 -5.08 -8.57
N GLY A 191 4.99 -6.00 -8.42
CA GLY A 191 4.40 -6.77 -9.52
C GLY A 191 5.22 -7.98 -9.95
N TRP A 192 6.34 -8.28 -9.27
CA TRP A 192 7.22 -9.40 -9.60
C TRP A 192 6.54 -10.75 -9.39
N ALA A 193 5.69 -10.86 -8.36
CA ALA A 193 4.90 -12.07 -8.14
C ALA A 193 4.03 -12.46 -9.35
N HIS A 194 3.53 -11.48 -10.12
CA HIS A 194 2.77 -11.76 -11.34
C HIS A 194 3.67 -12.29 -12.45
N SER A 195 4.90 -11.78 -12.55
CA SER A 195 5.89 -12.25 -13.53
C SER A 195 6.43 -13.64 -13.20
N THR A 196 6.70 -13.94 -11.93
CA THR A 196 7.26 -15.24 -11.53
C THR A 196 6.24 -16.36 -11.56
N ASN A 197 4.96 -16.06 -11.27
CA ASN A 197 3.90 -17.06 -11.30
C ASN A 197 3.44 -17.39 -12.73
N GLN A 198 3.53 -16.46 -13.69
CA GLN A 198 3.26 -16.77 -15.11
C GLN A 198 4.18 -17.86 -15.65
N VAL A 199 5.44 -17.89 -15.22
CA VAL A 199 6.43 -18.90 -15.65
C VAL A 199 6.06 -20.31 -15.18
N LEU A 200 5.24 -20.45 -14.13
CA LEU A 200 4.80 -21.75 -13.63
C LEU A 200 3.60 -22.32 -14.40
N ASP A 201 2.67 -21.47 -14.85
CA ASP A 201 1.48 -21.91 -15.60
C ASP A 201 1.80 -22.30 -17.06
N ASP A 202 2.84 -21.70 -17.68
CA ASP A 202 3.27 -22.04 -19.04
C ASP A 202 3.89 -23.45 -19.17
N ASN A 203 4.23 -24.11 -18.06
CA ASN A 203 4.78 -25.47 -18.07
C ASN A 203 3.71 -26.57 -18.19
N VAL A 204 2.41 -26.26 -18.06
CA VAL A 204 1.31 -27.24 -18.17
C VAL A 204 0.70 -27.28 -19.58
N SER A 205 0.96 -26.28 -20.42
CA SER A 205 0.49 -26.21 -21.81
C SER A 205 1.64 -26.24 -22.81
N ARG A 206 2.51 -27.25 -22.74
CA ARG A 206 3.44 -27.54 -23.85
C ARG A 206 2.86 -28.64 -24.74
N ASP A 207 1.91 -28.24 -25.58
CA ASP A 207 1.93 -28.75 -26.94
C ASP A 207 1.49 -27.65 -27.90
N SER A 208 2.34 -27.39 -28.89
CA SER A 208 2.20 -26.39 -29.96
C SER A 208 2.20 -24.90 -29.55
N LEU A 209 3.39 -24.29 -29.55
CA LEU A 209 3.69 -23.12 -30.39
C LEU A 209 5.18 -22.82 -30.31
N LYS A 210 5.74 -22.58 -31.51
CA LYS A 210 7.14 -22.36 -31.82
C LYS A 210 7.85 -21.57 -30.71
N VAL A 211 8.91 -22.19 -30.20
CA VAL A 211 9.94 -21.57 -29.36
C VAL A 211 10.34 -20.24 -29.98
N HIS A 212 9.73 -19.16 -29.52
CA HIS A 212 10.29 -17.83 -29.68
C HIS A 212 11.11 -17.64 -28.42
N THR A 213 12.40 -17.91 -28.57
CA THR A 213 13.45 -17.58 -27.62
C THR A 213 13.12 -16.21 -27.08
N GLN A 214 12.74 -16.14 -25.81
CA GLN A 214 12.75 -14.90 -25.05
C GLN A 214 14.11 -14.30 -25.36
N ALA A 215 14.15 -13.22 -26.15
CA ALA A 215 15.40 -12.56 -26.47
C ALA A 215 16.00 -12.19 -25.11
N ALA A 216 16.97 -12.99 -24.68
CA ALA A 216 17.78 -12.67 -23.54
C ALA A 216 18.45 -11.39 -23.97
N ALA A 217 17.93 -10.25 -23.51
CA ALA A 217 18.65 -9.00 -23.60
C ALA A 217 19.97 -9.27 -22.87
N SER A 218 20.99 -9.52 -23.68
CA SER A 218 22.30 -9.90 -23.21
C SER A 218 23.03 -8.62 -22.91
N GLU A 219 23.81 -8.59 -21.83
CA GLU A 219 24.73 -7.47 -21.56
C GLU A 219 25.70 -7.24 -22.74
N TRP A 220 25.79 -8.21 -23.64
CA TRP A 220 26.66 -8.23 -24.80
C TRP A 220 26.01 -7.75 -26.11
N ASP A 221 24.74 -7.34 -26.09
CA ASP A 221 24.11 -6.72 -27.26
C ASP A 221 24.50 -5.23 -27.33
N ARG A 222 25.59 -4.93 -28.05
CA ARG A 222 26.02 -3.55 -28.40
C ARG A 222 25.59 -3.17 -29.80
#